data_AF-A0A952Q3W4-F1
#
_entry.id   AF-A0A952Q3W4-F1
#
_cell.length_a   1.000
_cell.length_b   1.000
_cell.length_c   1.000
_cell.angle_alpha   90.00
_cell.angle_beta   90.00
_cell.angle_gamma   90.00
#
_symmetry.space_group_name_H-M   'P 1'
#
loop_
_entity.id
_entity.type
_entity.pdbx_description
1 polymer ?
#
loop_
_entity_poly.entity_id
_entity_poly.type
_entity_poly.pdbx_seq_one_letter_code
_entity_poly.pdbx_strand_id
1 'polypeptide(L)'
;MGNDLGWLALLSGGSALFLLYLLVKIGRGLLIGTRVAIPQVAIVARDQAPPAPSPDLEGQLLAFGFRPIGVTLYQSSLLHGYTWHYADETNEIDVEMVAAHSKQAEAFLCFNTWFQDQAFLWTGYPTGENIQTADLHMWYASQSLETAYLYHCRQLAVWRRTHGDAVKRPDLSDNDYYDRLYNEKYRARHLRAPMRRGLLTALVLLLMALTNLAVLAEALRLQPIYAAAFAPMPGGIKINIPEGFVSASLPYLLQWVVGVAALNRLSAWKAPSLEDSGERSG
;
A
#
# COMPACT_ATOMS: atom_id res chain seq x y z
N MET A 1 46.62 4.29 -17.77
CA MET A 1 45.36 4.80 -18.37
C MET A 1 44.28 3.71 -18.43
N GLY A 2 44.12 2.87 -17.39
CA GLY A 2 43.24 1.68 -17.45
C GLY A 2 41.91 1.79 -16.71
N ASN A 3 41.70 2.80 -15.87
CA ASN A 3 40.55 2.82 -14.94
C ASN A 3 39.39 3.71 -15.38
N ASP A 4 39.58 4.69 -16.27
CA ASP A 4 38.54 5.69 -16.58
C ASP A 4 37.40 5.13 -17.45
N LEU A 5 37.70 4.16 -18.33
CA LEU A 5 36.69 3.40 -19.06
C LEU A 5 35.89 2.46 -18.13
N GLY A 6 36.51 1.99 -17.04
CA GLY A 6 35.85 1.17 -16.02
C GLY A 6 34.77 1.94 -15.29
N TRP A 7 35.01 3.22 -14.96
CA TRP A 7 34.04 4.08 -14.28
C TRP A 7 32.82 4.42 -15.15
N LEU A 8 33.02 4.72 -16.44
CA LEU A 8 31.91 4.96 -17.37
C LEU A 8 31.06 3.71 -17.60
N ALA A 9 31.67 2.53 -17.68
CA ALA A 9 30.95 1.25 -17.77
C ALA A 9 30.20 0.89 -16.47
N LEU A 10 30.76 1.21 -15.30
CA LEU A 10 30.10 1.04 -14.01
C LEU A 10 28.90 1.98 -13.84
N LEU A 11 29.02 3.24 -14.26
CA LEU A 11 27.94 4.23 -14.20
C LEU A 11 26.80 3.90 -15.18
N SER A 12 27.12 3.46 -16.41
CA SER A 12 26.13 3.06 -17.39
C SER A 12 25.45 1.72 -17.04
N GLY A 13 26.23 0.74 -16.58
CA GLY A 13 25.72 -0.55 -16.09
C GLY A 13 24.84 -0.40 -14.84
N GLY A 14 25.25 0.44 -13.89
CA GLY A 14 24.45 0.75 -12.70
C GLY A 14 23.13 1.45 -13.03
N SER A 15 23.15 2.39 -13.98
CA SER A 15 21.95 3.09 -14.44
C SER A 15 20.97 2.15 -15.16
N ALA A 16 21.47 1.23 -15.99
CA ALA A 16 20.65 0.24 -16.68
C ALA A 16 20.01 -0.77 -15.71
N LEU A 17 20.78 -1.28 -14.74
CA LEU A 17 20.26 -2.18 -13.70
C LEU A 17 19.24 -1.47 -12.80
N PHE A 18 19.44 -0.18 -12.51
CA PHE A 18 18.49 0.63 -11.75
C PHE A 18 17.20 0.87 -12.53
N LEU A 19 17.28 1.23 -13.82
CA LEU A 19 16.10 1.35 -14.68
C LEU A 19 15.34 0.03 -14.78
N LEU A 20 16.03 -1.09 -14.92
CA LEU A 20 15.41 -2.42 -14.94
C LEU A 20 14.72 -2.72 -13.59
N TYR A 21 15.38 -2.45 -12.47
CA TYR A 21 14.80 -2.59 -11.13
C TYR A 21 13.53 -1.73 -10.98
N LEU A 22 13.57 -0.48 -11.43
CA LEU A 22 12.42 0.41 -11.40
C LEU A 22 11.29 -0.09 -12.29
N LEU A 23 11.57 -0.53 -13.51
CA LEU A 23 10.56 -1.11 -14.42
C LEU A 23 9.93 -2.37 -13.81
N VAL A 24 10.70 -3.22 -13.14
CA VAL A 24 10.16 -4.40 -12.43
C VAL A 24 9.31 -3.99 -11.23
N LYS A 25 9.72 -2.98 -10.45
CA LYS A 25 8.94 -2.45 -9.30
C LYS A 25 7.65 -1.77 -9.74
N ILE A 26 7.71 -0.91 -10.76
CA ILE A 26 6.56 -0.24 -11.38
C ILE A 26 5.64 -1.27 -12.00
N GLY A 27 6.19 -2.19 -12.80
CA GLY A 27 5.44 -3.28 -13.43
C GLY A 27 4.73 -4.14 -12.39
N ARG A 28 5.38 -4.49 -11.27
CA ARG A 28 4.74 -5.18 -10.14
C ARG A 28 3.65 -4.32 -9.48
N GLY A 29 3.91 -3.04 -9.20
CA GLY A 29 2.93 -2.14 -8.58
C GLY A 29 1.68 -1.91 -9.45
N LEU A 30 1.89 -1.68 -10.76
CA LEU A 30 0.82 -1.59 -11.75
C LEU A 30 0.10 -2.91 -11.91
N LEU A 31 0.80 -4.05 -12.00
CA LEU A 31 0.15 -5.37 -12.07
C LEU A 31 -0.69 -5.67 -10.82
N ILE A 32 -0.22 -5.26 -9.63
CA ILE A 32 -1.02 -5.36 -8.40
C ILE A 32 -2.25 -4.44 -8.52
N GLY A 33 -2.06 -3.18 -8.92
CA GLY A 33 -3.16 -2.21 -9.08
C GLY A 33 -4.17 -2.51 -10.20
N THR A 34 -3.74 -3.10 -11.32
CA THR A 34 -4.64 -3.51 -12.42
C THR A 34 -5.29 -4.85 -12.12
N ARG A 35 -4.63 -5.74 -11.36
CA ARG A 35 -5.32 -6.89 -10.78
C ARG A 35 -6.41 -6.45 -9.81
N VAL A 36 -6.27 -5.34 -9.08
CA VAL A 36 -7.40 -4.76 -8.28
C VAL A 36 -8.60 -4.37 -9.16
N ALA A 37 -8.39 -4.06 -10.45
CA ALA A 37 -9.42 -3.54 -11.35
C ALA A 37 -10.07 -4.59 -12.27
N ILE A 38 -9.40 -5.70 -12.59
CA ILE A 38 -9.97 -6.78 -13.40
C ILE A 38 -10.56 -7.81 -12.44
N PRO A 39 -11.90 -8.04 -12.43
CA PRO A 39 -12.48 -9.15 -11.67
C PRO A 39 -11.99 -10.46 -12.28
N GLN A 40 -10.88 -11.00 -11.77
CA GLN A 40 -10.54 -12.38 -12.03
C GLN A 40 -11.51 -13.23 -11.22
N VAL A 41 -12.48 -13.79 -11.92
CA VAL A 41 -13.31 -14.88 -11.44
C VAL A 41 -12.40 -16.11 -11.30
N ALA A 42 -11.53 -16.13 -10.30
CA ALA A 42 -11.01 -17.43 -9.87
C ALA A 42 -12.20 -18.13 -9.24
N ILE A 43 -12.59 -19.22 -9.88
CA ILE A 43 -13.58 -20.15 -9.41
C ILE A 43 -12.90 -20.85 -8.23
N VAL A 44 -13.06 -20.32 -7.02
CA VAL A 44 -13.00 -21.20 -5.84
C VAL A 44 -14.06 -22.26 -6.16
N ALA A 45 -13.64 -23.51 -6.27
CA ALA A 45 -14.58 -24.60 -6.47
C ALA A 45 -15.61 -24.48 -5.34
N ARG A 46 -16.85 -24.13 -5.68
CA ARG A 46 -17.96 -23.93 -4.72
C ARG A 46 -18.16 -25.14 -3.80
N ASP A 47 -17.57 -26.26 -4.18
CA ASP A 47 -17.72 -27.57 -3.54
C ASP A 47 -16.62 -27.87 -2.51
N GLN A 48 -15.61 -27.00 -2.31
CA GLN A 48 -14.68 -27.17 -1.20
C GLN A 48 -15.30 -26.67 0.10
N ALA A 49 -15.21 -27.47 1.16
CA ALA A 49 -15.58 -27.00 2.49
C ALA A 49 -14.67 -25.83 2.89
N PRO A 50 -15.21 -24.77 3.53
CA PRO A 50 -14.37 -23.71 4.09
C PRO A 50 -13.37 -24.33 5.08
N PRO A 51 -12.11 -23.87 5.13
CA PRO A 51 -11.20 -24.29 6.16
C PRO A 51 -11.71 -23.87 7.54
N ALA A 52 -11.07 -24.34 8.61
CA ALA A 52 -11.35 -23.80 9.93
C ALA A 52 -10.91 -22.32 10.00
N PRO A 53 -11.65 -21.45 10.72
CA PRO A 53 -11.20 -20.10 11.04
C PRO A 53 -9.88 -20.13 11.85
N SER A 54 -9.20 -18.98 11.94
CA SER A 54 -8.01 -18.86 12.81
C SER A 54 -8.42 -19.06 14.27
N PRO A 55 -7.90 -20.10 14.97
CA PRO A 55 -8.33 -20.40 16.33
C PRO A 55 -8.05 -19.26 17.32
N ASP A 56 -6.93 -18.57 17.15
CA ASP A 56 -6.51 -17.48 18.05
C ASP A 56 -7.39 -16.23 17.91
N LEU A 57 -7.78 -15.89 16.68
CA LEU A 57 -8.67 -14.74 16.43
C LEU A 57 -10.12 -15.08 16.78
N GLU A 58 -10.57 -16.28 16.42
CA GLU A 58 -11.91 -16.75 16.77
C GLU A 58 -12.07 -16.79 18.30
N GLY A 59 -11.11 -17.34 19.03
CA GLY A 59 -11.15 -17.36 20.51
C GLY A 59 -11.27 -15.97 21.13
N GLN A 60 -10.61 -14.95 20.55
CA GLN A 60 -10.74 -13.56 20.99
C GLN A 60 -12.11 -12.97 20.67
N LEU A 61 -12.65 -13.22 19.47
CA LEU A 61 -14.00 -12.77 19.10
C LEU A 61 -15.07 -13.36 20.02
N LEU A 62 -14.99 -14.66 20.30
CA LEU A 62 -15.89 -15.33 21.24
C LEU A 62 -15.77 -14.72 22.64
N ALA A 63 -14.56 -14.39 23.10
CA ALA A 63 -14.32 -13.74 24.39
C ALA A 63 -14.89 -12.31 24.46
N PHE A 64 -15.00 -11.61 23.34
CA PHE A 64 -15.67 -10.31 23.24
C PHE A 64 -17.20 -10.41 23.15
N GLY A 65 -17.77 -11.62 23.09
CA GLY A 65 -19.21 -11.86 23.00
C GLY A 65 -19.75 -11.94 21.56
N PHE A 66 -18.88 -12.06 20.56
CA PHE A 66 -19.32 -12.29 19.19
C PHE A 66 -19.70 -13.76 18.99
N ARG A 67 -20.72 -14.02 18.17
CA ARG A 67 -21.18 -15.35 17.77
C ARG A 67 -21.04 -15.56 16.27
N PRO A 68 -20.67 -16.76 15.78
CA PRO A 68 -20.62 -17.03 14.35
C PRO A 68 -22.03 -16.93 13.74
N ILE A 69 -22.15 -16.25 12.59
CA ILE A 69 -23.42 -16.11 11.85
C ILE A 69 -23.39 -16.75 10.46
N GLY A 70 -22.20 -17.04 9.92
CA GLY A 70 -22.07 -17.81 8.69
C GLY A 70 -20.72 -17.63 8.01
N VAL A 71 -20.62 -18.15 6.79
CA VAL A 71 -19.42 -18.07 5.96
C VAL A 71 -19.82 -17.68 4.55
N THR A 72 -19.13 -16.70 3.96
CA THR A 72 -19.28 -16.37 2.55
C THR A 72 -17.99 -16.62 1.77
N LEU A 73 -18.12 -16.74 0.46
CA LEU A 73 -16.96 -16.74 -0.44
C LEU A 73 -16.45 -15.32 -0.59
N TYR A 74 -15.23 -15.07 -0.13
CA TYR A 74 -14.53 -13.83 -0.38
C TYR A 74 -13.98 -13.83 -1.80
N GLN A 75 -14.54 -12.97 -2.65
CA GLN A 75 -14.08 -12.82 -4.02
C GLN A 75 -13.58 -11.40 -4.26
N SER A 76 -12.30 -11.17 -3.92
CA SER A 76 -11.57 -10.02 -4.42
C SER A 76 -10.70 -10.45 -5.59
N SER A 77 -10.23 -9.49 -6.37
CA SER A 77 -9.37 -9.78 -7.51
C SER A 77 -7.92 -10.11 -7.14
N LEU A 78 -7.54 -10.00 -5.85
CA LEU A 78 -6.22 -10.36 -5.33
C LEU A 78 -6.24 -11.55 -4.36
N LEU A 79 -7.38 -11.77 -3.69
CA LEU A 79 -7.59 -12.81 -2.69
C LEU A 79 -8.92 -13.49 -2.99
N HIS A 80 -8.83 -14.79 -3.23
CA HIS A 80 -9.95 -15.72 -3.25
C HIS A 80 -9.90 -16.50 -1.96
N GLY A 81 -11.00 -16.55 -1.22
CA GLY A 81 -11.04 -17.32 0.02
C GLY A 81 -12.42 -17.34 0.65
N TYR A 82 -12.42 -17.52 1.96
CA TYR A 82 -13.63 -17.52 2.78
C TYR A 82 -13.58 -16.35 3.75
N THR A 83 -14.73 -15.72 3.96
CA THR A 83 -14.96 -14.77 5.03
C THR A 83 -15.83 -15.46 6.07
N TRP A 84 -15.33 -15.59 7.30
CA TRP A 84 -16.15 -16.00 8.44
C TRP A 84 -16.77 -14.74 9.03
N HIS A 85 -18.08 -14.80 9.24
CA HIS A 85 -18.86 -13.68 9.75
C HIS A 85 -19.29 -13.95 11.18
N TYR A 86 -19.16 -12.95 12.04
CA TYR A 86 -19.61 -12.99 13.42
C TYR A 86 -20.42 -11.74 13.74
N ALA A 87 -21.43 -11.86 14.60
CA ALA A 87 -22.21 -10.72 15.08
C ALA A 87 -22.07 -10.58 16.59
N ASP A 88 -22.13 -9.37 17.11
CA ASP A 88 -22.25 -9.14 18.55
C ASP A 88 -23.65 -9.54 19.07
N GLU A 89 -23.86 -9.48 20.39
CA GLU A 89 -25.14 -9.85 21.01
C GLU A 89 -26.32 -9.01 20.51
N THR A 90 -26.08 -7.73 20.16
CA THR A 90 -27.13 -6.82 19.67
C THR A 90 -27.38 -6.93 18.17
N ASN A 91 -26.46 -7.60 17.45
CA ASN A 91 -26.38 -7.71 15.99
C ASN A 91 -26.12 -6.37 15.28
N GLU A 92 -25.54 -5.40 15.96
CA GLU A 92 -25.24 -4.07 15.42
C GLU A 92 -23.80 -3.98 14.89
N ILE A 93 -22.92 -4.85 15.36
CA ILE A 93 -21.54 -4.97 14.90
C ILE A 93 -21.40 -6.33 14.20
N ASP A 94 -21.11 -6.28 12.91
CA ASP A 94 -20.73 -7.43 12.10
C ASP A 94 -19.20 -7.49 12.02
N VAL A 95 -18.64 -8.69 12.06
CA VAL A 95 -17.22 -8.94 12.01
C VAL A 95 -16.91 -9.86 10.86
N GLU A 96 -16.14 -9.35 9.91
CA GLU A 96 -15.60 -10.14 8.82
C GLU A 96 -14.17 -10.54 9.16
N MET A 97 -13.93 -11.84 9.28
CA MET A 97 -12.58 -12.40 9.33
C MET A 97 -12.25 -13.04 7.99
N VAL A 98 -11.21 -12.55 7.32
CA VAL A 98 -10.74 -13.04 6.03
C VAL A 98 -9.41 -13.77 6.24
N ALA A 99 -9.39 -15.08 6.03
CA ALA A 99 -8.14 -15.83 6.04
C ALA A 99 -7.40 -15.59 4.72
N ALA A 100 -6.23 -14.96 4.81
CA ALA A 100 -5.35 -14.85 3.67
C ALA A 100 -4.72 -16.23 3.40
N HIS A 101 -4.96 -16.81 2.21
CA HIS A 101 -4.47 -18.15 1.85
C HIS A 101 -2.94 -18.28 1.78
N SER A 102 -2.18 -17.19 1.92
CA SER A 102 -0.72 -17.28 1.98
C SER A 102 -0.26 -17.50 3.42
N LYS A 103 0.57 -18.53 3.65
CA LYS A 103 1.21 -18.84 4.95
C LYS A 103 1.96 -17.67 5.62
N GLN A 104 2.14 -16.56 4.94
CA GLN A 104 2.86 -15.37 5.40
C GLN A 104 1.96 -14.16 5.68
N ALA A 105 0.69 -14.21 5.29
CA ALA A 105 -0.22 -13.09 5.53
C ALA A 105 -1.04 -13.37 6.79
N GLU A 106 -0.96 -12.45 7.74
CA GLU A 106 -1.84 -12.46 8.91
C GLU A 106 -3.29 -12.38 8.45
N ALA A 107 -4.17 -13.13 9.12
CA ALA A 107 -5.59 -13.05 8.87
C ALA A 107 -6.07 -11.60 9.12
N PHE A 108 -6.90 -11.13 8.22
CA PHE A 108 -7.45 -9.78 8.29
C PHE A 108 -8.81 -9.83 8.96
N LEU A 109 -9.09 -8.87 9.82
CA LEU A 109 -10.36 -8.79 10.54
C LEU A 109 -10.88 -7.36 10.50
N CYS A 110 -12.17 -7.18 10.27
CA CYS A 110 -12.81 -5.87 10.41
C CYS A 110 -14.16 -5.92 11.14
N PHE A 111 -14.38 -4.92 11.97
CA PHE A 111 -15.64 -4.61 12.65
C PHE A 111 -16.41 -3.59 11.81
N ASN A 112 -17.65 -3.91 11.48
CA ASN A 112 -18.47 -3.21 10.51
C ASN A 112 -19.82 -2.87 11.14
N THR A 113 -20.25 -1.61 11.01
CA THR A 113 -21.59 -1.17 11.40
C THR A 113 -22.19 -0.28 10.32
N TRP A 114 -23.40 -0.64 9.90
CA TRP A 114 -24.24 0.16 9.03
C TRP A 114 -25.24 0.99 9.83
N PHE A 115 -25.55 2.18 9.32
CA PHE A 115 -26.58 3.06 9.88
C PHE A 115 -27.78 3.19 8.93
N GLN A 116 -28.91 3.64 9.45
CA GLN A 116 -30.17 3.75 8.68
C GLN A 116 -30.06 4.69 7.49
N ASP A 117 -29.24 5.75 7.60
CA ASP A 117 -28.95 6.70 6.53
C ASP A 117 -27.88 6.20 5.54
N GLN A 118 -27.53 4.92 5.61
CA GLN A 118 -26.53 4.24 4.80
C GLN A 118 -25.09 4.68 5.07
N ALA A 119 -24.84 5.40 6.17
CA ALA A 119 -23.49 5.65 6.64
C ALA A 119 -22.81 4.34 7.11
N PHE A 120 -21.49 4.30 7.04
CA PHE A 120 -20.72 3.08 7.30
C PHE A 120 -19.52 3.33 8.21
N LEU A 121 -19.48 2.61 9.32
CA LEU A 121 -18.35 2.57 10.25
C LEU A 121 -17.61 1.25 10.08
N TRP A 122 -16.30 1.34 9.88
CA TRP A 122 -15.44 0.22 9.54
C TRP A 122 -14.13 0.33 10.33
N THR A 123 -13.78 -0.70 11.08
CA THR A 123 -12.53 -0.74 11.85
C THR A 123 -11.77 -2.03 11.59
N GLY A 124 -10.60 -1.93 10.96
CA GLY A 124 -9.77 -3.05 10.57
C GLY A 124 -8.60 -3.36 11.50
N TYR A 125 -8.13 -4.60 11.43
CA TYR A 125 -6.91 -5.10 12.06
C TYR A 125 -6.23 -6.12 11.13
N PRO A 126 -4.88 -6.14 11.01
CA PRO A 126 -3.91 -5.23 11.64
C PRO A 126 -3.48 -4.06 10.74
N THR A 127 -3.88 -4.06 9.45
CA THR A 127 -3.32 -3.11 8.46
C THR A 127 -4.35 -2.60 7.46
N GLY A 128 -4.17 -1.34 7.06
CA GLY A 128 -4.82 -0.72 5.90
C GLY A 128 -4.81 0.81 5.98
N GLU A 129 -5.80 1.47 5.38
CA GLU A 129 -5.79 2.92 5.17
C GLU A 129 -6.94 3.66 5.86
N ASN A 130 -6.62 4.65 6.70
CA ASN A 130 -7.63 5.44 7.36
C ASN A 130 -8.34 6.38 6.38
N ILE A 131 -9.67 6.38 6.39
CA ILE A 131 -10.53 7.25 5.58
C ILE A 131 -11.59 7.84 6.50
N GLN A 132 -11.72 9.16 6.52
CA GLN A 132 -12.73 9.84 7.33
C GLN A 132 -13.50 10.83 6.45
N THR A 133 -14.79 10.57 6.31
CA THR A 133 -15.76 11.41 5.59
C THR A 133 -17.07 11.43 6.38
N ALA A 134 -18.02 12.28 5.98
CA ALA A 134 -19.27 12.45 6.73
C ALA A 134 -20.14 11.18 6.79
N ASP A 135 -20.03 10.28 5.81
CA ASP A 135 -20.84 9.07 5.63
C ASP A 135 -20.01 7.77 5.72
N LEU A 136 -18.68 7.87 5.85
CA LEU A 136 -17.77 6.73 5.92
C LEU A 136 -16.62 7.02 6.88
N HIS A 137 -16.42 6.12 7.84
CA HIS A 137 -15.25 6.10 8.72
C HIS A 137 -14.57 4.74 8.66
N MET A 138 -13.38 4.72 8.09
CA MET A 138 -12.50 3.58 8.06
C MET A 138 -11.28 3.88 8.91
N TRP A 139 -11.00 3.02 9.89
CA TRP A 139 -9.81 3.13 10.71
C TRP A 139 -9.14 1.78 10.89
N TYR A 140 -7.83 1.78 11.11
CA TYR A 140 -7.05 0.55 11.28
C TYR A 140 -6.22 0.59 12.55
N ALA A 141 -6.42 -0.40 13.41
CA ALA A 141 -5.58 -0.64 14.58
C ALA A 141 -4.50 -1.64 14.22
N SER A 142 -3.23 -1.32 14.51
CA SER A 142 -2.10 -2.24 14.28
C SER A 142 -1.57 -2.90 15.55
N GLN A 143 -2.10 -2.53 16.73
CA GLN A 143 -1.55 -2.96 18.02
C GLN A 143 -2.15 -4.29 18.49
N SER A 144 -3.48 -4.37 18.54
CA SER A 144 -4.20 -5.57 18.94
C SER A 144 -5.63 -5.55 18.40
N LEU A 145 -6.24 -6.74 18.35
CA LEU A 145 -7.65 -6.90 18.01
C LEU A 145 -8.57 -6.21 19.03
N GLU A 146 -8.22 -6.29 20.33
CA GLU A 146 -8.94 -5.59 21.40
C GLU A 146 -8.94 -4.07 21.20
N THR A 147 -7.81 -3.48 20.81
CA THR A 147 -7.70 -2.04 20.53
C THR A 147 -8.64 -1.65 19.39
N ALA A 148 -8.69 -2.47 18.33
CA ALA A 148 -9.61 -2.27 17.20
C ALA A 148 -11.07 -2.33 17.65
N TYR A 149 -11.45 -3.32 18.46
CA TYR A 149 -12.80 -3.48 19.00
C TYR A 149 -13.21 -2.28 19.87
N LEU A 150 -12.40 -1.93 20.88
CA LEU A 150 -12.67 -0.81 21.78
C LEU A 150 -12.76 0.52 21.02
N TYR A 151 -11.91 0.72 20.01
CA TYR A 151 -12.01 1.88 19.13
C TYR A 151 -13.34 1.90 18.37
N HIS A 152 -13.73 0.77 17.78
CA HIS A 152 -14.99 0.65 17.06
C HIS A 152 -16.19 0.96 17.96
N CYS A 153 -16.24 0.41 19.17
CA CYS A 153 -17.31 0.71 20.15
C CYS A 153 -17.37 2.21 20.51
N ARG A 154 -16.22 2.87 20.70
CA ARG A 154 -16.18 4.31 20.94
C ARG A 154 -16.74 5.10 19.75
N GLN A 155 -16.34 4.75 18.53
CA GLN A 155 -16.83 5.43 17.32
C GLN A 155 -18.30 5.15 17.08
N LEU A 156 -18.79 3.93 17.32
CA LEU A 156 -20.20 3.58 17.21
C LEU A 156 -21.08 4.50 18.08
N ALA A 157 -20.68 4.74 19.34
CA ALA A 157 -21.40 5.65 20.23
C ALA A 157 -21.39 7.11 19.75
N VAL A 158 -20.31 7.55 19.07
CA VAL A 158 -20.22 8.89 18.47
C VAL A 158 -21.12 8.98 17.24
N TRP A 159 -21.00 8.01 16.33
CA TRP A 159 -21.70 7.98 15.05
C TRP A 159 -23.21 7.87 15.22
N ARG A 160 -23.70 7.17 16.25
CA ARG A 160 -25.14 7.13 16.58
C ARG A 160 -25.78 8.50 16.77
N ARG A 161 -25.02 9.46 17.29
CA ARG A 161 -25.52 10.82 17.52
C ARG A 161 -25.79 11.56 16.21
N THR A 162 -25.12 11.18 15.14
CA THR A 162 -25.18 11.84 13.83
C THR A 162 -26.04 11.06 12.83
N HIS A 163 -25.93 9.73 12.83
CA HIS A 163 -26.50 8.85 11.81
C HIS A 163 -27.71 8.03 12.30
N GLY A 164 -28.08 8.19 13.56
CA GLY A 164 -29.16 7.42 14.19
C GLY A 164 -28.72 6.02 14.61
N ASP A 165 -29.69 5.11 14.76
CA ASP A 165 -29.41 3.77 15.22
C ASP A 165 -28.68 2.92 14.18
N ALA A 166 -27.87 1.98 14.69
CA ALA A 166 -27.23 0.97 13.85
C ALA A 166 -28.28 0.00 13.29
N VAL A 167 -28.05 -0.48 12.06
CA VAL A 167 -28.89 -1.50 11.45
C VAL A 167 -28.49 -2.87 12.01
N LYS A 168 -29.49 -3.60 12.49
CA LYS A 168 -29.29 -4.95 13.05
C LYS A 168 -29.20 -5.98 11.94
N ARG A 169 -28.17 -6.82 11.99
CA ARG A 169 -27.86 -7.87 11.01
C ARG A 169 -27.66 -9.22 11.73
N PRO A 170 -28.75 -9.95 12.05
CA PRO A 170 -28.66 -11.19 12.83
C PRO A 170 -28.06 -12.37 12.05
N ASP A 171 -28.08 -12.28 10.72
CA ASP A 171 -27.60 -13.30 9.78
C ASP A 171 -27.10 -12.64 8.47
N LEU A 172 -26.75 -13.49 7.50
CA LEU A 172 -26.17 -13.08 6.22
C LEU A 172 -27.20 -12.86 5.10
N SER A 173 -28.50 -12.91 5.38
CA SER A 173 -29.54 -12.78 4.35
C SER A 173 -29.46 -11.46 3.57
N ASP A 174 -29.07 -10.38 4.24
CA ASP A 174 -28.93 -9.05 3.65
C ASP A 174 -27.50 -8.73 3.17
N ASN A 175 -26.56 -9.68 3.25
CA ASN A 175 -25.14 -9.40 2.95
C ASN A 175 -24.96 -8.89 1.50
N ASP A 176 -25.64 -9.51 0.54
CA ASP A 176 -25.61 -9.09 -0.88
C ASP A 176 -26.10 -7.64 -1.09
N TYR A 177 -27.05 -7.18 -0.28
CA TYR A 177 -27.54 -5.81 -0.36
C TYR A 177 -26.49 -4.83 0.13
N TYR A 178 -25.90 -5.08 1.31
CA TYR A 178 -24.88 -4.20 1.89
C TYR A 178 -23.57 -4.21 1.10
N ASP A 179 -23.18 -5.35 0.55
CA ASP A 179 -22.03 -5.46 -0.35
C ASP A 179 -22.23 -4.60 -1.60
N ARG A 180 -23.41 -4.64 -2.23
CA ARG A 180 -23.72 -3.77 -3.37
C ARG A 180 -23.69 -2.29 -2.97
N LEU A 181 -24.29 -1.94 -1.83
CA LEU A 181 -24.33 -0.58 -1.34
C LEU A 181 -22.92 -0.03 -1.06
N TYR A 182 -22.06 -0.82 -0.43
CA TYR A 182 -20.65 -0.47 -0.20
C TYR A 182 -19.89 -0.27 -1.52
N ASN A 183 -20.08 -1.20 -2.46
CA ASN A 183 -19.45 -1.14 -3.77
C ASN A 183 -19.86 0.10 -4.56
N GLU A 184 -21.13 0.50 -4.48
CA GLU A 184 -21.67 1.68 -5.15
C GLU A 184 -21.16 2.99 -4.53
N LYS A 185 -21.22 3.10 -3.19
CA LYS A 185 -20.94 4.38 -2.49
C LYS A 185 -19.48 4.59 -2.11
N TYR A 186 -18.80 3.53 -1.67
CA TYR A 186 -17.56 3.64 -0.89
C TYR A 186 -16.34 3.03 -1.59
N ARG A 187 -16.51 1.99 -2.42
CA ARG A 187 -15.38 1.30 -3.08
C ARG A 187 -14.46 2.26 -3.84
N ALA A 188 -15.01 3.19 -4.61
CA ALA A 188 -14.20 4.16 -5.34
C ALA A 188 -13.33 5.02 -4.40
N ARG A 189 -13.85 5.39 -3.23
CA ARG A 189 -13.10 6.19 -2.23
C ARG A 189 -12.01 5.36 -1.58
N HIS A 190 -12.30 4.11 -1.26
CA HIS A 190 -11.32 3.15 -0.76
C HIS A 190 -10.15 2.94 -1.74
N LEU A 191 -10.45 2.89 -3.05
CA LEU A 191 -9.43 2.69 -4.09
C LEU A 191 -8.66 3.97 -4.46
N ARG A 192 -9.20 5.17 -4.18
CA ARG A 192 -8.56 6.46 -4.56
C ARG A 192 -7.20 6.66 -3.90
N ALA A 193 -7.07 6.36 -2.63
CA ALA A 193 -5.82 6.59 -1.89
C ALA A 193 -4.66 5.69 -2.37
N PRO A 194 -4.82 4.36 -2.53
CA PRO A 194 -3.76 3.53 -3.08
C PRO A 194 -3.50 3.85 -4.56
N MET A 195 -4.52 4.16 -5.36
CA MET A 195 -4.33 4.63 -6.75
C MET A 195 -3.52 5.92 -6.80
N ARG A 196 -3.82 6.91 -5.95
CA ARG A 196 -3.09 8.18 -5.90
C ARG A 196 -1.63 7.97 -5.50
N ARG A 197 -1.36 7.12 -4.50
CA ARG A 197 0.00 6.76 -4.09
C ARG A 197 0.75 6.04 -5.21
N GLY A 198 0.08 5.11 -5.90
CA GLY A 198 0.62 4.40 -7.06
C GLY A 198 0.98 5.35 -8.22
N LEU A 199 0.08 6.27 -8.57
CA LEU A 199 0.30 7.30 -9.60
C LEU A 199 1.44 8.25 -9.23
N LEU A 200 1.48 8.76 -8.00
CA LEU A 200 2.56 9.62 -7.52
C LEU A 200 3.91 8.89 -7.55
N THR A 201 3.94 7.64 -7.11
CA THR A 201 5.15 6.81 -7.16
C THR A 201 5.60 6.62 -8.60
N ALA A 202 4.68 6.26 -9.51
CA ALA A 202 4.99 6.09 -10.92
C ALA A 202 5.54 7.39 -11.54
N LEU A 203 4.95 8.55 -11.20
CA LEU A 203 5.42 9.86 -11.66
C LEU A 203 6.84 10.18 -11.17
N VAL A 204 7.12 9.97 -9.88
CA VAL A 204 8.47 10.19 -9.32
C VAL A 204 9.49 9.31 -10.02
N LEU A 205 9.16 8.03 -10.22
CA LEU A 205 10.05 7.09 -10.88
C LEU A 205 10.28 7.43 -12.36
N LEU A 206 9.24 7.92 -13.06
CA LEU A 206 9.36 8.42 -14.42
C LEU A 206 10.31 9.62 -14.49
N LEU A 207 10.15 10.60 -13.59
CA LEU A 207 11.04 11.76 -13.53
C LEU A 207 12.49 11.35 -13.27
N MET A 208 12.73 10.42 -12.34
CA MET A 208 14.07 9.89 -12.10
C MET A 208 14.65 9.19 -13.34
N ALA A 209 13.86 8.42 -14.06
CA ALA A 209 14.30 7.76 -15.29
C ALA A 209 14.70 8.79 -16.35
N LEU A 210 13.90 9.84 -16.56
CA LEU A 210 14.19 10.91 -17.50
C LEU A 210 15.47 11.68 -17.12
N THR A 211 15.67 11.99 -15.83
CA THR A 211 16.89 12.66 -15.36
C THR A 211 18.14 11.81 -15.61
N ASN A 212 18.07 10.50 -15.33
CA ASN A 212 19.18 9.58 -15.62
C ASN A 212 19.49 9.49 -17.12
N LEU A 213 18.46 9.46 -17.98
CA LEU A 213 18.62 9.47 -19.43
C LEU A 213 19.26 10.79 -19.91
N ALA A 214 18.88 11.93 -19.34
CA ALA A 214 19.47 13.22 -19.67
C ALA A 214 20.96 13.28 -19.30
N VAL A 215 21.32 12.81 -18.10
CA VAL A 215 22.73 12.72 -17.65
C VAL A 215 23.54 11.79 -18.56
N LEU A 216 22.97 10.63 -18.92
CA LEU A 216 23.63 9.70 -19.84
C LEU A 216 23.83 10.30 -21.23
N ALA A 217 22.81 10.98 -21.77
CA ALA A 217 22.89 11.65 -23.07
C ALA A 217 23.97 12.74 -23.06
N GLU A 218 24.07 13.53 -21.99
CA GLU A 218 25.10 14.56 -21.86
C GLU A 218 26.51 13.94 -21.72
N ALA A 219 26.66 12.86 -20.95
CA ALA A 219 27.92 12.14 -20.85
C ALA A 219 28.40 11.61 -22.21
N LEU A 220 27.48 11.04 -23.00
CA LEU A 220 27.77 10.58 -24.36
C LEU A 220 28.10 11.75 -25.31
N ARG A 221 27.40 12.88 -25.18
CA ARG A 221 27.67 14.10 -25.96
C ARG A 221 29.08 14.65 -25.68
N LEU A 222 29.53 14.58 -24.44
CA LEU A 222 30.86 15.06 -24.03
C LEU A 222 31.98 14.05 -24.30
N GLN A 223 31.66 12.75 -24.47
CA GLN A 223 32.63 11.69 -24.76
C GLN A 223 33.63 12.02 -25.89
N PRO A 224 33.23 12.50 -27.08
CA PRO A 224 34.18 12.83 -28.14
C PRO A 224 35.09 14.01 -27.79
N ILE A 225 34.59 14.99 -27.03
CA ILE A 225 35.39 16.14 -26.56
C ILE A 225 36.48 15.65 -25.62
N TYR A 226 36.13 14.77 -24.67
CA TYR A 226 37.10 14.15 -23.79
C TYR A 226 38.08 13.25 -24.56
N ALA A 227 37.60 12.44 -25.51
CA ALA A 227 38.47 11.61 -26.34
C ALA A 227 39.47 12.44 -27.15
N ALA A 228 39.06 13.60 -27.67
CA ALA A 228 39.94 14.52 -28.38
C ALA A 228 40.93 15.24 -27.46
N ALA A 229 40.49 15.71 -26.29
CA ALA A 229 41.33 16.38 -25.30
C ALA A 229 42.40 15.46 -24.69
N PHE A 230 42.12 14.16 -24.62
CA PHE A 230 43.00 13.15 -24.04
C PHE A 230 43.57 12.17 -25.06
N ALA A 231 43.42 12.45 -26.37
CA ALA A 231 44.06 11.66 -27.41
C ALA A 231 45.60 11.71 -27.19
N PRO A 232 46.29 10.56 -27.24
CA PRO A 232 47.73 10.52 -26.99
C PRO A 232 48.44 11.35 -28.06
N MET A 233 48.96 12.52 -27.69
CA MET A 233 49.85 13.28 -28.57
C MET A 233 51.14 12.46 -28.77
N PRO A 234 51.70 12.43 -30.00
CA PRO A 234 52.98 11.79 -30.26
C PRO A 234 54.07 12.55 -29.49
N GLY A 235 54.43 12.03 -28.31
CA GLY A 235 55.36 12.69 -27.39
C GLY A 235 55.26 12.29 -25.92
N GLY A 236 54.20 11.57 -25.49
CA GLY A 236 54.13 11.03 -24.13
C GLY A 236 53.99 12.10 -23.04
N ILE A 237 52.99 12.96 -23.15
CA ILE A 237 52.67 13.93 -22.09
C ILE A 237 51.86 13.22 -20.99
N LYS A 238 52.36 13.26 -19.75
CA LYS A 238 51.61 12.86 -18.55
C LYS A 238 50.42 13.82 -18.37
N ILE A 239 49.22 13.30 -18.49
CA ILE A 239 48.00 14.07 -18.28
C ILE A 239 47.72 14.12 -16.77
N ASN A 240 47.83 15.30 -16.17
CA ASN A 240 47.28 15.56 -14.84
C ASN A 240 45.76 15.68 -14.96
N ILE A 241 45.02 14.75 -14.36
CA ILE A 241 43.57 14.88 -14.22
C ILE A 241 43.33 16.10 -13.32
N PRO A 242 42.56 17.12 -13.75
CA PRO A 242 42.28 18.28 -12.92
C PRO A 242 41.51 17.84 -11.67
N GLU A 243 41.93 18.30 -10.49
CA GLU A 243 41.27 18.00 -9.20
C GLU A 243 39.76 18.33 -9.21
N GLY A 244 39.31 19.20 -10.12
CA GLY A 244 37.90 19.54 -10.33
C GLY A 244 37.00 18.43 -10.91
N PHE A 245 37.55 17.34 -11.44
CA PHE A 245 36.73 16.28 -12.05
C PHE A 245 35.98 15.46 -10.99
N VAL A 246 36.60 15.24 -9.83
CA VAL A 246 35.95 14.58 -8.67
C VAL A 246 34.89 15.50 -8.06
N SER A 247 35.14 16.81 -7.99
CA SER A 247 34.19 17.76 -7.43
C SER A 247 32.96 18.01 -8.32
N ALA A 248 33.07 17.83 -9.65
CA ALA A 248 31.94 17.96 -10.58
C ALA A 248 31.00 16.74 -10.59
N SER A 249 31.50 15.56 -10.23
CA SER A 249 30.73 14.29 -10.22
C SER A 249 30.13 13.95 -8.85
N LEU A 250 30.72 14.47 -7.76
CA LEU A 250 30.22 14.33 -6.39
C LEU A 250 28.76 14.82 -6.18
N PRO A 251 28.30 15.94 -6.77
CA PRO A 251 26.94 16.42 -6.59
C PRO A 251 25.89 15.46 -7.16
N TYR A 252 26.22 14.77 -8.26
CA TYR A 252 25.33 13.79 -8.90
C TYR A 252 25.21 12.52 -8.07
N LEU A 253 26.32 12.02 -7.50
CA LEU A 253 26.31 10.92 -6.54
C LEU A 253 25.52 11.27 -5.27
N LEU A 254 25.69 12.49 -4.75
CA LEU A 254 24.94 13.00 -3.59
C LEU A 254 23.44 13.13 -3.89
N GLN A 255 23.05 13.68 -5.04
CA GLN A 255 21.65 13.71 -5.47
C GLN A 255 21.05 12.30 -5.56
N TRP A 256 21.83 11.32 -6.02
CA TRP A 256 21.39 9.93 -6.13
C TRP A 256 21.16 9.29 -4.75
N VAL A 257 22.12 9.44 -3.83
CA VAL A 257 22.00 8.94 -2.45
C VAL A 257 20.83 9.60 -1.72
N VAL A 258 20.66 10.92 -1.86
CA VAL A 258 19.55 11.66 -1.25
C VAL A 258 18.20 11.24 -1.85
N GLY A 259 18.12 11.05 -3.18
CA GLY A 259 16.90 10.60 -3.86
C GLY A 259 16.47 9.19 -3.43
N VAL A 260 17.41 8.25 -3.34
CA VAL A 260 17.13 6.88 -2.86
C VAL A 260 16.74 6.88 -1.38
N ALA A 261 17.42 7.67 -0.53
CA ALA A 261 17.07 7.79 0.88
C ALA A 261 15.68 8.42 1.09
N ALA A 262 15.32 9.43 0.29
CA ALA A 262 14.01 10.05 0.32
C ALA A 262 12.90 9.08 -0.13
N LEU A 263 13.14 8.29 -1.16
CA LEU A 263 12.20 7.24 -1.60
C LEU A 263 12.01 6.15 -0.55
N ASN A 264 13.09 5.69 0.07
CA ASN A 264 13.00 4.72 1.16
C ASN A 264 12.21 5.29 2.34
N ARG A 265 12.45 6.54 2.73
CA ARG A 265 11.66 7.22 3.76
C ARG A 265 10.19 7.37 3.36
N LEU A 266 9.88 7.78 2.13
CA LEU A 266 8.50 7.90 1.64
C LEU A 266 7.78 6.54 1.61
N SER A 267 8.48 5.47 1.26
CA SER A 267 7.93 4.11 1.25
C SER A 267 7.74 3.53 2.66
N ALA A 268 8.57 3.97 3.62
CA ALA A 268 8.47 3.60 5.03
C ALA A 268 7.60 4.58 5.84
N TRP A 269 7.17 5.69 5.23
CA TRP A 269 6.37 6.72 5.89
C TRP A 269 4.96 6.20 6.08
N LYS A 270 4.71 5.69 7.29
CA LYS A 270 3.36 5.58 7.83
C LYS A 270 2.88 7.01 8.12
N ALA A 271 1.74 7.40 7.57
CA ALA A 271 1.11 8.67 7.94
C ALA A 271 1.02 8.73 9.48
N PRO A 272 1.43 9.84 10.11
CA PRO A 272 1.31 9.96 11.57
C PRO A 272 -0.14 9.68 11.98
N SER A 273 -0.33 8.78 12.95
CA SER A 273 -1.66 8.52 13.48
C SER A 273 -2.20 9.82 14.09
N LEU A 274 -3.44 10.17 13.75
CA LEU A 274 -4.10 11.38 14.27
C LEU A 274 -4.33 11.34 15.79
N GLU A 275 -3.98 10.23 16.47
CA GLU A 275 -4.09 10.06 17.92
C GLU A 275 -3.22 11.05 18.71
N ASP A 276 -2.12 11.58 18.14
CA ASP A 276 -1.24 12.55 18.83
C ASP A 276 -1.81 13.99 18.88
N SER A 277 -2.98 14.25 18.30
CA SER A 277 -3.59 15.60 18.26
C SER A 277 -4.74 15.81 19.24
N GLY A 278 -5.17 14.78 19.97
CA GLY A 278 -6.38 14.80 20.79
C GLY A 278 -6.24 15.30 22.25
N GLU A 279 -5.03 15.48 22.78
CA GLU A 279 -4.82 15.77 24.22
C GLU A 279 -4.59 17.25 24.58
N ARG A 280 -4.87 18.19 23.67
CA ARG A 280 -4.72 19.63 23.98
C ARG A 280 -5.94 20.46 23.60
N SER A 281 -7.03 20.26 24.34
CA SER A 281 -7.99 21.34 24.62
C SER A 281 -8.71 21.01 25.93
N GLY A 282 -8.34 21.73 26.98
CA GLY A 282 -9.22 21.96 28.13
C GLY A 282 -10.34 22.93 27.81
#